data_AF-A0A915IZF1-F1
#
_entry.id   AF-A0A915IZF1-F1
#
_cell.length_a   1.000
_cell.length_b   1.000
_cell.length_c   1.000
_cell.angle_alpha   90.00
_cell.angle_beta   90.00
_cell.angle_gamma   90.00
#
_symmetry.space_group_name_H-M   'P 1'
#
loop_
_entity.id
_entity.type
_entity.pdbx_description
1 polymer ?
#
loop_
_entity_poly.entity_id
_entity_poly.type
_entity_poly.pdbx_seq_one_letter_code
_entity_poly.pdbx_strand_id
1 'polypeptide(L)'
;SHNGHTGDGNNVDGKIYGPNGSVIHILFGNWTTFLNMLLPDGSPQEVWRANPLPDGAAKYYGFNSLAMCLNEILQENLPPTDSRFRPDI
;
A
#
# COMPACT_ATOMS: atom_id res chain seq x y z
N SER A 1 31.61 17.12 -11.96
CA SER A 1 30.35 17.88 -12.07
C SER A 1 29.21 16.93 -11.78
N HIS A 2 28.53 17.16 -10.64
CA HIS A 2 27.24 16.61 -10.21
C HIS A 2 26.98 15.09 -10.25
N ASN A 3 27.31 14.43 -9.13
CA ASN A 3 26.58 13.26 -8.64
C ASN A 3 25.27 13.74 -7.99
N GLY A 4 24.12 13.32 -8.53
CA GLY A 4 22.82 13.53 -7.91
C GLY A 4 22.03 12.23 -7.93
N HIS A 5 22.22 11.38 -6.92
CA HIS A 5 21.32 10.26 -6.66
C HIS A 5 20.03 10.82 -6.02
N THR A 6 19.08 11.26 -6.83
CA THR A 6 17.67 11.33 -6.40
C THR A 6 17.06 9.95 -6.65
N GLY A 7 17.38 9.00 -5.77
CA GLY A 7 16.62 7.76 -5.72
C GLY A 7 15.25 8.10 -5.13
N ASP A 8 14.22 8.11 -5.96
CA ASP A 8 12.84 8.24 -5.51
C ASP A 8 12.52 7.04 -4.60
N GLY A 9 12.69 7.22 -3.28
CA GLY A 9 12.64 6.13 -2.28
C GLY A 9 11.30 5.39 -2.19
N ASN A 10 10.30 5.84 -2.94
CA ASN A 10 8.98 5.25 -2.98
C ASN A 10 8.66 4.53 -4.29
N ASN A 11 9.56 4.55 -5.28
CA ASN A 11 9.30 3.91 -6.56
C ASN A 11 9.23 2.39 -6.43
N VAL A 12 8.32 1.82 -7.19
CA VAL A 12 8.19 0.38 -7.39
C VAL A 12 8.52 0.10 -8.84
N ASP A 13 9.45 -0.82 -9.07
CA ASP A 13 9.82 -1.35 -10.39
C ASP A 13 9.86 -2.88 -10.30
N GLY A 14 9.07 -3.56 -11.13
CA GLY A 14 8.91 -5.01 -11.09
C GLY A 14 8.64 -5.61 -12.47
N LYS A 15 8.84 -6.92 -12.59
CA LYS A 15 8.63 -7.67 -13.84
C LYS A 15 7.91 -8.98 -13.54
N ILE A 16 6.95 -9.34 -14.39
CA ILE A 16 6.30 -10.65 -14.36
C ILE A 16 6.85 -11.47 -15.51
N TYR A 17 7.32 -12.68 -15.20
CA TYR A 17 7.92 -13.60 -16.16
C TYR A 17 6.94 -14.72 -16.51
N GLY A 18 6.83 -15.03 -17.79
CA GLY A 18 6.08 -16.20 -18.28
C GLY A 18 6.87 -17.50 -18.13
N PRO A 19 6.27 -18.66 -18.49
CA PRO A 19 6.88 -19.99 -18.31
C PRO A 19 8.23 -20.20 -19.03
N ASN A 20 8.47 -19.44 -20.10
CA ASN A 20 9.70 -19.45 -20.90
C ASN A 20 10.77 -18.44 -20.40
N GLY A 21 10.50 -17.73 -19.30
CA GLY A 21 11.38 -16.68 -18.78
C GLY A 21 11.31 -15.36 -19.54
N SER A 22 10.38 -15.17 -20.50
CA SER A 22 10.15 -13.87 -21.11
C SER A 22 9.35 -12.96 -20.18
N VAL A 23 9.66 -11.66 -20.18
CA VAL A 23 8.85 -10.67 -19.47
C VAL A 23 7.52 -10.51 -20.19
N ILE A 24 6.42 -10.74 -19.49
CA ILE A 24 5.05 -10.60 -20.02
C ILE A 24 4.36 -9.33 -19.53
N HIS A 25 4.78 -8.81 -18.36
CA HIS A 25 4.30 -7.54 -17.82
C HIS A 25 5.40 -6.81 -17.07
N ILE A 26 5.28 -5.49 -17.00
CA ILE A 26 6.11 -4.62 -16.16
C ILE A 26 5.21 -4.01 -15.09
N LEU A 27 5.58 -4.11 -13.83
CA LEU A 27 4.93 -3.40 -12.73
C LEU A 27 5.72 -2.13 -12.45
N PHE A 28 5.02 -1.01 -12.33
CA PHE A 28 5.65 0.26 -11.98
C PHE A 28 4.71 1.10 -11.14
N GLY A 29 5.25 1.95 -10.28
CA GLY A 29 4.43 2.87 -9.51
C GLY A 29 5.16 3.41 -8.29
N ASN A 30 4.39 3.69 -7.24
CA ASN A 30 4.89 4.22 -5.99
C ASN A 30 4.11 3.60 -4.83
N TRP A 31 4.80 2.92 -3.92
CA TRP A 31 4.16 2.08 -2.90
C TRP A 31 3.24 2.85 -1.95
N THR A 32 3.38 4.18 -1.86
CA THR A 32 2.50 5.04 -1.05
C THR A 32 1.24 5.51 -1.78
N THR A 33 1.16 5.36 -3.11
CA THR A 33 0.12 6.02 -3.92
C THR A 33 -0.57 5.10 -4.92
N PHE A 34 0.16 4.40 -5.79
CA PHE A 34 -0.43 3.55 -6.83
C PHE A 34 0.53 2.48 -7.34
N LEU A 35 -0.03 1.48 -8.00
CA LEU A 35 0.69 0.46 -8.75
C LEU A 35 -0.02 0.23 -10.08
N ASN A 36 0.76 0.32 -11.15
CA ASN A 36 0.31 0.05 -12.51
C ASN A 36 1.06 -1.16 -13.09
N MET A 37 0.42 -1.79 -14.06
CA MET A 37 0.96 -2.88 -14.86
C MET A 37 0.95 -2.47 -16.32
N LEU A 38 2.06 -2.68 -17.03
CA LEU A 38 2.11 -2.57 -18.48
C LEU A 38 1.61 -3.89 -19.09
N LEU A 39 0.55 -3.80 -19.90
CA LEU A 39 0.01 -4.92 -20.66
C LEU A 39 0.88 -5.22 -21.90
N PRO A 40 0.73 -6.39 -22.54
CA PRO A 40 1.54 -6.77 -23.70
C PRO A 40 1.40 -5.82 -24.90
N ASP A 41 0.28 -5.09 -24.99
CA ASP A 41 0.02 -4.07 -26.01
C ASP A 41 0.67 -2.70 -25.68
N GLY A 42 1.37 -2.60 -24.55
CA GLY A 42 2.01 -1.37 -24.08
C GLY A 42 1.07 -0.40 -23.37
N SER A 43 -0.20 -0.77 -23.15
CA SER A 43 -1.11 0.06 -22.37
C SER A 43 -0.90 -0.12 -20.86
N PRO A 44 -0.95 0.95 -20.07
CA PRO A 44 -0.91 0.85 -18.61
C PRO A 44 -2.31 0.51 -18.06
N GLN A 45 -2.36 -0.46 -17.15
CA GLN A 45 -3.53 -0.79 -16.36
C GLN A 45 -3.25 -0.52 -14.88
N GLU A 46 -4.11 0.23 -14.22
CA GLU A 46 -4.05 0.39 -12.76
C GLU A 46 -4.49 -0.89 -12.07
N VAL A 47 -3.63 -1.41 -11.18
CA VAL A 47 -3.89 -2.65 -10.43
C VAL A 47 -4.15 -2.39 -8.95
N TRP A 48 -3.64 -1.27 -8.42
CA TRP A 48 -3.90 -0.83 -7.06
C TRP A 48 -3.72 0.68 -6.92
N ARG A 49 -4.49 1.28 -6.01
CA ARG A 49 -4.37 2.68 -5.60
C ARG A 49 -4.60 2.79 -4.10
N ALA A 50 -3.80 3.62 -3.44
CA ALA A 50 -3.98 3.93 -2.04
C ALA A 50 -5.31 4.67 -1.84
N ASN A 51 -6.09 4.25 -0.85
CA ASN A 51 -7.26 5.02 -0.44
C ASN A 51 -6.80 6.37 0.11
N PRO A 52 -7.48 7.48 -0.24
CA PRO A 52 -7.22 8.76 0.39
C PRO A 52 -7.34 8.65 1.90
N LEU A 53 -6.46 9.37 2.62
CA LEU A 53 -6.60 9.48 4.06
C LEU A 53 -7.92 10.21 4.39
N PRO A 54 -8.63 9.79 5.45
CA PRO A 54 -9.84 10.48 5.89
C PRO A 54 -9.52 11.90 6.38
N ASP A 55 -10.54 12.76 6.36
CA ASP A 55 -10.41 14.13 6.84
C ASP A 55 -9.93 14.17 8.29
N GLY A 56 -8.92 15.00 8.54
CA GLY A 56 -8.34 15.14 9.87
C GLY A 56 -7.43 13.99 10.29
N ALA A 57 -7.04 13.06 9.40
CA ALA A 57 -6.10 11.98 9.69
C ALA A 57 -4.82 12.45 10.40
N ALA A 58 -4.32 13.66 10.09
CA ALA A 58 -3.16 14.25 10.76
C ALA A 58 -3.34 14.42 12.29
N LYS A 59 -4.58 14.57 12.77
CA LYS A 59 -4.90 14.63 14.21
C LYS A 59 -5.01 13.24 14.84
N TYR A 60 -5.12 12.20 14.02
CA TYR A 60 -5.28 10.79 14.40
C TYR A 60 -4.10 9.97 13.85
N TYR A 61 -2.88 10.41 14.14
CA TYR A 61 -1.63 9.70 13.83
C TYR A 61 -1.36 9.42 12.34
N GLY A 62 -2.08 10.08 11.43
CA GLY A 62 -2.01 9.80 10.00
C GLY A 62 -2.67 8.48 9.60
N PHE A 63 -3.56 7.93 10.43
CA PHE A 63 -4.21 6.66 10.17
C PHE A 63 -5.16 6.75 8.96
N ASN A 64 -5.16 5.68 8.17
CA ASN A 64 -6.21 5.45 7.19
C ASN A 64 -7.49 4.95 7.90
N SER A 65 -8.61 4.96 7.19
CA SER A 65 -9.90 4.57 7.79
C SER A 65 -9.90 3.14 8.33
N LEU A 66 -9.14 2.22 7.72
CA LEU A 66 -8.99 0.86 8.23
C LEU A 66 -8.33 0.87 9.62
N ALA A 67 -7.21 1.58 9.76
CA ALA A 67 -6.46 1.66 11.00
C ALA A 67 -7.25 2.35 12.12
N MET A 68 -8.08 3.34 11.80
CA MET A 68 -8.98 3.95 12.78
C MET A 68 -9.93 2.93 13.41
N CYS A 69 -10.41 1.96 12.62
CA CYS A 69 -11.36 0.95 13.11
C CYS A 69 -10.71 -0.27 13.78
N LEU A 70 -9.38 -0.46 13.70
CA LEU A 70 -8.73 -1.70 14.17
C LEU A 70 -8.89 -1.95 15.68
N ASN A 71 -8.99 -0.88 16.48
CA ASN A 71 -9.12 -0.96 17.92
C ASN A 71 -10.55 -0.66 18.43
N GLU A 72 -11.55 -0.58 17.54
CA GLU A 72 -12.94 -0.42 17.95
C GLU A 72 -13.52 -1.76 18.45
N ILE A 73 -14.13 -1.75 19.63
CA ILE A 73 -14.82 -2.93 20.18
C ILE A 73 -16.22 -2.97 19.57
N LEU A 74 -16.36 -3.66 18.44
CA LEU A 74 -17.63 -3.83 17.72
C LEU A 74 -18.32 -5.18 17.98
N GLN A 75 -17.66 -6.09 18.71
CA GLN A 75 -18.18 -7.43 19.03
C GLN A 75 -17.91 -7.76 20.49
N GLU A 76 -18.92 -8.32 21.16
CA GLU A 76 -18.84 -8.63 22.59
C GLU A 76 -18.13 -9.97 22.90
N ASN A 77 -17.94 -10.84 21.90
CA ASN A 77 -17.40 -12.19 22.08
C ASN A 77 -15.96 -12.32 21.57
N LEU A 78 -15.03 -11.62 22.21
CA LEU A 78 -13.60 -11.68 21.87
C LEU A 78 -12.83 -12.48 22.92
N PRO A 79 -11.76 -13.18 22.54
CA PRO A 79 -10.90 -13.85 23.50
C PRO A 79 -10.25 -12.82 24.44
N PRO A 80 -9.99 -13.17 25.72
CA PRO A 80 -9.39 -12.24 26.69
C PRO A 80 -7.98 -11.77 26.31
N THR A 81 -7.34 -12.41 25.33
CA THR A 81 -6.02 -12.04 24.80
C THR A 81 -6.09 -11.11 23.59
N ASP A 82 -7.29 -10.70 23.14
CA ASP A 82 -7.42 -9.75 22.03
C ASP A 82 -6.80 -8.40 22.40
N SER A 83 -6.09 -7.78 21.45
CA SER A 83 -5.39 -6.51 21.69
C SER A 83 -6.31 -5.40 22.19
N ARG A 84 -7.60 -5.40 21.82
CA ARG A 84 -8.57 -4.39 22.25
C ARG A 84 -8.84 -4.36 23.76
N PHE A 85 -8.46 -5.41 24.49
CA PHE A 85 -8.60 -5.45 25.95
C PHE A 85 -7.34 -5.00 26.71
N ARG A 86 -6.29 -4.56 26.00
CA ARG A 86 -5.11 -4.01 26.66
C ARG A 86 -5.42 -2.63 27.26
N PRO A 87 -5.09 -2.37 28.54
CA PRO A 87 -5.41 -1.11 29.21
C PRO A 87 -4.44 0.04 28.89
N ASP A 88 -3.33 -0.25 28.23
CA ASP A 88 -2.26 0.69 27.90
C ASP A 88 -2.34 1.28 26.47
N ILE A 89 -3.27 0.80 25.65
CA ILE A 89 -3.55 1.33 24.30
C ILE A 89 -4.64 2.40 24.30
#